data_AF-A0A327R9D4-F1
#
_entry.id   AF-A0A327R9D4-F1
#
_cell.length_a   1.000
_cell.length_b   1.000
_cell.length_c   1.000
_cell.angle_alpha   90.00
_cell.angle_beta   90.00
_cell.angle_gamma   90.00
#
_symmetry.space_group_name_H-M   'P 1'
#
loop_
_entity.id
_entity.type
_entity.pdbx_description
1 polymer ?
#
loop_
_entity_poly.entity_id
_entity_poly.type
_entity_poly.pdbx_seq_one_letter_code
_entity_poly.pdbx_strand_id
1 'polypeptide(L)'
;MTKRPTSPLTLGQEYVSADEDEIIKEMIDEMEAQMDRLYADQKMPRQIHTKMHGCVKAKFIVEPHLENTLKVGVFKDPKTYNCWVRFSNSQTKPQNDKKKDIRGIAIKLMGVTGEKILNHKKQETSHDFLLMSSETFFSKNIKEFRGTLKASTAKSKLKLALYFLNPKHWSILKRLMGTFVKCDNPLNIPYWSTQPYRFGANDKAVKYFLKPSPENKIVNENTKEPNYLRINMAQTLNDNCIKFDFFVQFQTNATTMPIEDPTVPWDSQYIKLATLEIPPQHFDSKKQIEFGENLSFNSWHALPEHRPLGSFNRARKRVYDYMSSYRHKQNGIPEIEPEDDPNFLLDTFHENMNIINVDIPKQKVVSQSAHVLVKCSKKIAFDFISSGTELPNWLKKHGSIPAAINAEKISETYDYIGAKRRVRFDNNETTIEELLSYNPNANYSYRVTEFTNKLRHFSNVAYGQVWIDTIDDKTRITWDYTFKYKNLFSKIMLSFVLTFVFKKFMQESLNHAKAYIENGD
;
A
#
# COMPACT_ATOMS: atom_id res chain seq x y z
N MET A 1 -10.06 -16.80 36.61
CA MET A 1 -10.72 -15.62 37.22
C MET A 1 -9.64 -14.83 37.93
N THR A 2 -9.08 -13.82 37.29
CA THR A 2 -8.22 -12.85 37.99
C THR A 2 -9.11 -12.04 38.93
N LYS A 3 -8.73 -11.93 40.21
CA LYS A 3 -9.44 -11.15 41.23
C LYS A 3 -9.71 -9.76 40.65
N ARG A 4 -10.97 -9.31 40.67
CA ARG A 4 -11.31 -7.91 40.37
C ARG A 4 -10.46 -7.04 41.30
N PRO A 5 -9.84 -5.95 40.81
CA PRO A 5 -9.12 -5.04 41.67
C PRO A 5 -10.03 -4.60 42.82
N THR A 6 -9.49 -4.65 44.05
CA THR A 6 -10.19 -4.32 45.29
C THR A 6 -10.52 -2.82 45.42
N SER A 7 -10.19 -2.02 44.41
CA SER A 7 -10.44 -0.58 44.33
C SER A 7 -11.08 -0.24 42.97
N PRO A 8 -11.96 0.78 42.91
CA PRO A 8 -12.60 1.21 41.68
C PRO A 8 -11.55 1.63 40.64
N LEU A 9 -11.82 1.31 39.36
CA LEU A 9 -10.95 1.71 38.26
C LEU A 9 -10.97 3.24 38.07
N THR A 10 -9.82 3.83 37.77
CA THR A 10 -9.64 5.28 37.62
C THR A 10 -9.31 5.63 36.18
N LEU A 11 -9.76 6.80 35.71
CA LEU A 11 -9.46 7.29 34.36
C LEU A 11 -7.95 7.47 34.17
N GLY A 12 -7.44 7.11 32.99
CA GLY A 12 -6.02 7.21 32.63
C GLY A 12 -5.07 6.27 33.37
N GLN A 13 -5.55 5.51 34.37
CA GLN A 13 -4.71 4.69 35.24
C GLN A 13 -4.34 3.35 34.58
N GLU A 14 -3.05 3.01 34.64
CA GLU A 14 -2.50 1.70 34.25
C GLU A 14 -2.52 0.73 35.45
N TYR A 15 -2.69 -0.56 35.18
CA TYR A 15 -2.70 -1.63 36.19
C TYR A 15 -1.72 -2.73 35.75
N VAL A 16 -0.47 -2.58 36.19
CA VAL A 16 0.65 -3.43 35.76
C VAL A 16 0.61 -4.78 36.47
N SER A 17 0.74 -5.87 35.72
CA SER A 17 0.83 -7.23 36.27
C SER A 17 2.27 -7.57 36.65
N ALA A 18 2.48 -8.33 37.73
CA ALA A 18 3.81 -8.72 38.19
C ALA A 18 4.56 -9.64 37.20
N ASP A 19 3.85 -10.37 36.35
CA ASP A 19 4.41 -11.29 35.34
C ASP A 19 4.67 -10.62 33.97
N GLU A 20 4.45 -9.31 33.85
CA GLU A 20 4.51 -8.61 32.56
C GLU A 20 5.92 -8.62 31.95
N ASP A 21 6.96 -8.37 32.74
CA ASP A 21 8.33 -8.33 32.25
C ASP A 21 8.80 -9.69 31.70
N GLU A 22 8.47 -10.78 32.39
CA GLU A 22 8.76 -12.15 31.97
C GLU A 22 8.03 -12.50 30.67
N ILE A 23 6.73 -12.17 30.59
CA ILE A 23 5.92 -12.43 29.39
C ILE A 23 6.49 -11.67 28.18
N ILE A 24 6.88 -10.41 28.35
CA ILE A 24 7.45 -9.60 27.25
C ILE A 24 8.77 -10.21 26.77
N LYS A 25 9.62 -10.68 27.69
CA LYS A 25 10.87 -11.37 27.32
C LYS A 25 10.59 -12.62 26.50
N GLU A 26 9.69 -13.49 26.96
CA GLU A 26 9.31 -14.71 26.22
C GLU A 26 8.74 -14.41 24.83
N MET A 27 8.00 -13.30 24.69
CA MET A 27 7.50 -12.85 23.38
C MET A 27 8.62 -12.44 22.45
N ILE A 28 9.62 -11.69 22.94
CA ILE A 28 10.80 -11.29 22.16
C ILE A 28 11.57 -12.53 21.70
N ASP A 29 11.89 -13.44 22.63
CA ASP A 29 12.64 -14.67 22.35
C ASP A 29 11.94 -15.53 21.29
N GLU A 30 10.60 -15.67 21.37
CA GLU A 30 9.83 -16.42 20.37
C GLU A 30 9.78 -15.72 19.00
N MET A 31 9.66 -14.39 18.97
CA MET A 31 9.65 -13.60 17.74
C MET A 31 10.99 -13.65 17.02
N GLU A 32 12.10 -13.46 17.74
CA GLU A 32 13.45 -13.61 17.20
C GLU A 32 13.68 -15.03 16.69
N ALA A 33 13.39 -16.05 17.51
CA ALA A 33 13.58 -17.43 17.11
C ALA A 33 12.72 -17.80 15.89
N GLN A 34 11.54 -17.17 15.70
CA GLN A 34 10.77 -17.34 14.47
C GLN A 34 11.47 -16.72 13.26
N MET A 35 12.04 -15.53 13.41
CA MET A 35 12.74 -14.83 12.34
C MET A 35 13.99 -15.56 11.90
N ASP A 36 14.83 -16.02 12.84
CA ASP A 36 15.99 -16.88 12.53
C ASP A 36 15.56 -18.12 11.73
N ARG A 37 14.50 -18.81 12.18
CA ARG A 37 14.00 -20.01 11.50
C ARG A 37 13.51 -19.77 10.07
N LEU A 38 13.03 -18.57 9.77
CA LEU A 38 12.39 -18.26 8.49
C LEU A 38 13.31 -17.51 7.52
N TYR A 39 14.28 -16.76 8.03
CA TYR A 39 15.01 -15.74 7.27
C TYR A 39 16.51 -15.64 7.60
N ALA A 40 17.11 -16.60 8.33
CA ALA A 40 18.53 -16.52 8.74
C ALA A 40 19.51 -16.15 7.62
N ASP A 41 19.32 -16.70 6.41
CA ASP A 41 20.21 -16.48 5.25
C ASP A 41 19.62 -15.50 4.22
N GLN A 42 18.63 -14.71 4.61
CA GLN A 42 17.93 -13.76 3.73
C GLN A 42 17.97 -12.35 4.32
N LYS A 43 17.65 -11.35 3.50
CA LYS A 43 17.38 -10.01 4.01
C LYS A 43 16.27 -10.11 5.05
N MET A 44 16.58 -9.73 6.29
CA MET A 44 15.69 -9.82 7.44
C MET A 44 14.53 -8.84 7.26
N PRO A 45 13.29 -9.31 7.10
CA PRO A 45 12.14 -8.42 7.04
C PRO A 45 11.66 -8.06 8.46
N ARG A 46 10.60 -7.27 8.55
CA ARG A 46 9.86 -7.11 9.83
C ARG A 46 9.23 -8.44 10.24
N GLN A 47 9.06 -8.67 11.54
CA GLN A 47 8.49 -9.91 12.05
C GLN A 47 6.96 -10.00 11.88
N ILE A 48 6.28 -8.87 12.01
CA ILE A 48 4.88 -8.67 11.60
C ILE A 48 4.83 -7.43 10.72
N HIS A 49 3.74 -7.25 10.00
CA HIS A 49 3.64 -6.17 9.02
C HIS A 49 4.68 -6.29 7.89
N THR A 50 5.09 -7.52 7.56
CA THR A 50 6.20 -7.82 6.64
C THR A 50 5.96 -7.32 5.24
N LYS A 51 4.77 -7.59 4.67
CA LYS A 51 4.45 -7.11 3.33
C LYS A 51 4.02 -5.64 3.40
N MET A 52 4.88 -4.75 2.91
CA MET A 52 4.58 -3.34 2.68
C MET A 52 3.83 -3.15 1.36
N HIS A 53 2.79 -2.31 1.34
CA HIS A 53 2.13 -1.89 0.10
C HIS A 53 2.72 -0.61 -0.45
N GLY A 54 2.99 0.37 0.41
CA GLY A 54 3.68 1.60 0.04
C GLY A 54 4.22 2.33 1.26
N CYS A 55 5.26 3.13 1.03
CA CYS A 55 5.73 4.15 1.97
C CYS A 55 5.66 5.49 1.22
N VAL A 56 4.67 6.30 1.55
CA VAL A 56 4.27 7.49 0.80
C VAL A 56 4.57 8.75 1.60
N LYS A 57 4.82 9.85 0.92
CA LYS A 57 4.97 11.17 1.51
C LYS A 57 3.60 11.80 1.71
N ALA A 58 3.41 12.54 2.79
CA ALA A 58 2.13 13.16 3.13
C ALA A 58 2.29 14.39 4.01
N LYS A 59 1.20 15.12 4.21
CA LYS A 59 1.03 16.19 5.18
C LYS A 59 0.08 15.73 6.28
N PHE A 60 0.41 16.03 7.53
CA PHE A 60 -0.50 15.91 8.66
C PHE A 60 -0.85 17.30 9.16
N ILE A 61 -2.09 17.71 8.95
CA ILE A 61 -2.56 19.09 9.12
C ILE A 61 -3.42 19.14 10.38
N VAL A 62 -2.91 19.74 11.46
CA VAL A 62 -3.69 19.96 12.69
C VAL A 62 -4.78 20.98 12.41
N GLU A 63 -6.00 20.70 12.88
CA GLU A 63 -7.14 21.60 12.66
C GLU A 63 -6.89 22.99 13.29
N PRO A 64 -7.20 24.09 12.58
CA PRO A 64 -6.84 25.44 13.02
C PRO A 64 -7.60 25.93 14.25
N HIS A 65 -8.81 25.40 14.48
CA HIS A 65 -9.75 25.89 15.48
C HIS A 65 -10.12 24.83 16.53
N LEU A 66 -9.13 24.06 16.98
CA LEU A 66 -9.33 23.12 18.09
C LEU A 66 -9.70 23.85 19.38
N GLU A 67 -10.63 23.26 20.14
CA GLU A 67 -10.92 23.69 21.51
C GLU A 67 -9.65 23.63 22.37
N ASN A 68 -9.52 24.54 23.34
CA ASN A 68 -8.30 24.64 24.17
C ASN A 68 -7.97 23.33 24.91
N THR A 69 -8.98 22.51 25.23
CA THR A 69 -8.82 21.20 25.87
C THR A 69 -8.16 20.14 24.97
N LEU A 70 -8.17 20.36 23.64
CA LEU A 70 -7.61 19.47 22.62
C LEU A 70 -6.20 19.89 22.18
N LYS A 71 -5.74 21.08 22.56
CA LYS A 71 -4.42 21.62 22.20
C LYS A 71 -3.30 21.01 23.05
N VAL A 72 -2.96 19.76 22.77
CA VAL A 72 -2.00 18.96 23.57
C VAL A 72 -0.92 18.32 22.69
N GLY A 73 0.35 18.47 23.10
CA GLY A 73 1.51 17.90 22.41
C GLY A 73 1.55 18.27 20.92
N VAL A 74 1.50 17.26 20.03
CA VAL A 74 1.46 17.44 18.57
C VAL A 74 0.35 18.39 18.10
N PHE A 75 -0.79 18.43 18.81
CA PHE A 75 -1.98 19.21 18.45
C PHE A 75 -2.02 20.59 19.12
N LYS A 76 -0.96 21.00 19.82
CA LYS A 76 -0.91 22.25 20.58
C LYS A 76 -1.13 23.48 19.68
N ASP A 77 -0.47 23.50 18.53
CA ASP A 77 -0.48 24.61 17.59
C ASP A 77 -1.07 24.15 16.25
N PRO A 78 -1.75 25.06 15.51
CA PRO A 78 -2.23 24.78 14.16
C PRO A 78 -1.03 24.66 13.22
N LYS A 79 -0.52 23.44 13.07
CA LYS A 79 0.71 23.13 12.34
C LYS A 79 0.46 22.05 11.31
N THR A 80 1.13 22.18 10.16
CA THR A 80 1.28 21.11 9.18
C THR A 80 2.63 20.45 9.38
N TYR A 81 2.63 19.13 9.59
CA TYR A 81 3.83 18.32 9.66
C TYR A 81 3.98 17.56 8.35
N ASN A 82 5.18 17.58 7.77
CA ASN A 82 5.54 16.59 6.77
C ASN A 82 5.61 15.21 7.42
N CYS A 83 5.19 14.17 6.70
CA CYS A 83 5.20 12.83 7.25
C CYS A 83 5.39 11.73 6.20
N TRP A 84 5.99 10.63 6.67
CA TRP A 84 6.03 9.36 5.95
C TRP A 84 4.91 8.46 6.43
N VAL A 85 4.21 7.81 5.50
CA VAL A 85 3.08 6.92 5.79
C VAL A 85 3.31 5.55 5.18
N ARG A 86 3.33 4.50 6.00
CA ARG A 86 3.56 3.12 5.59
C ARG A 86 2.29 2.28 5.69
N PHE A 87 1.89 1.66 4.58
CA PHE A 87 0.77 0.72 4.50
C PHE A 87 1.27 -0.73 4.44
N SER A 88 0.60 -1.67 5.13
CA SER A 88 1.10 -3.06 5.21
C SER A 88 0.04 -4.11 5.55
N ASN A 89 0.41 -5.38 5.40
CA ASN A 89 -0.34 -6.57 5.84
C ASN A 89 0.33 -7.22 7.06
N SER A 90 -0.45 -7.68 8.05
CA SER A 90 0.08 -8.05 9.37
C SER A 90 0.94 -9.33 9.44
N GLN A 91 0.82 -10.25 8.48
CA GLN A 91 1.48 -11.57 8.56
C GLN A 91 3.01 -11.49 8.46
N THR A 92 3.70 -12.39 9.18
CA THR A 92 5.16 -12.58 9.14
C THR A 92 5.68 -12.97 7.77
N LYS A 93 4.96 -13.85 7.06
CA LYS A 93 5.28 -14.21 5.69
C LYS A 93 4.45 -13.38 4.73
N PRO A 94 5.04 -12.74 3.70
CA PRO A 94 4.26 -12.05 2.67
C PRO A 94 3.17 -12.95 2.11
N GLN A 95 1.92 -12.49 2.21
CA GLN A 95 0.76 -13.19 1.67
C GLN A 95 0.25 -12.50 0.39
N ASN A 96 -0.41 -13.29 -0.44
CA ASN A 96 -1.21 -12.77 -1.56
C ASN A 96 -2.33 -11.87 -1.02
N ASP A 97 -2.56 -10.73 -1.65
CA ASP A 97 -3.54 -9.72 -1.24
C ASP A 97 -5.00 -10.19 -1.31
N LYS A 98 -5.28 -11.29 -2.03
CA LYS A 98 -6.60 -11.93 -2.03
C LYS A 98 -7.00 -12.47 -0.65
N LYS A 99 -6.02 -12.77 0.21
CA LYS A 99 -6.31 -13.24 1.56
C LYS A 99 -6.75 -12.06 2.44
N LYS A 100 -7.78 -12.30 3.25
CA LYS A 100 -8.14 -11.37 4.31
C LYS A 100 -6.98 -11.28 5.31
N ASP A 101 -6.74 -10.08 5.81
CA ASP A 101 -5.66 -9.81 6.74
C ASP A 101 -6.00 -8.56 7.56
N ILE A 102 -5.27 -8.33 8.65
CA ILE A 102 -5.24 -7.04 9.32
C ILE A 102 -4.33 -6.13 8.48
N ARG A 103 -4.81 -4.93 8.14
CA ARG A 103 -4.05 -3.92 7.39
C ARG A 103 -3.51 -2.90 8.37
N GLY A 104 -2.21 -2.59 8.28
CA GLY A 104 -1.57 -1.57 9.10
C GLY A 104 -1.36 -0.26 8.35
N ILE A 105 -1.46 0.85 9.06
CA ILE A 105 -0.97 2.17 8.65
C ILE A 105 -0.09 2.73 9.77
N ALA A 106 1.13 3.16 9.43
CA ALA A 106 2.03 3.83 10.35
C ALA A 106 2.39 5.19 9.79
N ILE A 107 2.21 6.24 10.60
CA ILE A 107 2.43 7.64 10.23
C ILE A 107 3.60 8.14 11.08
N LYS A 108 4.66 8.63 10.45
CA LYS A 108 5.80 9.27 11.11
C LYS A 108 5.80 10.74 10.75
N LEU A 109 5.41 11.58 11.70
CA LEU A 109 5.50 13.03 11.59
C LEU A 109 6.96 13.45 11.77
N MET A 110 7.39 14.46 11.00
CA MET A 110 8.72 15.06 11.10
C MET A 110 8.58 16.50 11.63
N GLY A 111 9.64 17.06 12.20
CA GLY A 111 9.62 18.44 12.72
C GLY A 111 8.78 18.63 14.01
N VAL A 112 8.54 17.54 14.75
CA VAL A 112 7.92 17.54 16.08
C VAL A 112 9.02 17.75 17.13
N THR A 113 9.17 18.97 17.62
CA THR A 113 10.17 19.32 18.64
C THR A 113 9.77 18.83 20.04
N GLY A 114 10.74 18.78 20.96
CA GLY A 114 10.54 18.34 22.36
C GLY A 114 11.05 16.93 22.64
N GLU A 115 11.38 16.64 23.90
CA GLU A 115 11.99 15.37 24.27
C GLU A 115 11.05 14.18 24.03
N LYS A 116 11.54 13.13 23.37
CA LYS A 116 10.78 11.89 23.13
C LYS A 116 10.91 10.91 24.29
N ILE A 117 9.94 9.99 24.42
CA ILE A 117 9.90 9.02 25.52
C ILE A 117 11.00 7.94 25.40
N LEU A 118 11.42 7.58 24.18
CA LEU A 118 12.49 6.61 23.97
C LEU A 118 13.85 7.26 24.25
N ASN A 119 14.57 6.78 25.25
CA ASN A 119 15.84 7.37 25.68
C ASN A 119 16.88 7.49 24.55
N HIS A 120 17.02 6.46 23.71
CA HIS A 120 17.98 6.46 22.59
C HIS A 120 17.53 7.31 21.39
N LYS A 121 16.28 7.83 21.41
CA LYS A 121 15.72 8.77 20.41
C LYS A 121 15.23 10.07 21.05
N LYS A 122 15.75 10.41 22.23
CA LYS A 122 15.19 11.48 23.07
C LYS A 122 15.20 12.84 22.36
N GLN A 123 16.21 13.10 21.55
CA GLN A 123 16.40 14.36 20.82
C GLN A 123 15.90 14.31 19.36
N GLU A 124 15.36 13.17 18.92
CA GLU A 124 14.80 13.05 17.58
C GLU A 124 13.58 13.95 17.41
N THR A 125 13.38 14.46 16.21
CA THR A 125 12.29 15.39 15.90
C THR A 125 11.10 14.73 15.21
N SER A 126 10.99 13.40 15.30
CA SER A 126 9.88 12.65 14.71
C SER A 126 8.84 12.16 15.73
N HIS A 127 7.61 11.89 15.30
CA HIS A 127 6.55 11.34 16.16
C HIS A 127 5.72 10.30 15.40
N ASP A 128 5.54 9.13 15.99
CA ASP A 128 4.90 8.00 15.32
C ASP A 128 3.47 7.73 15.83
N PHE A 129 2.51 7.67 14.91
CA PHE A 129 1.18 7.10 15.14
C PHE A 129 1.04 5.77 14.40
N LEU A 130 0.72 4.70 15.12
CA LEU A 130 0.56 3.35 14.57
C LEU A 130 -0.89 2.90 14.73
N LEU A 131 -1.54 2.58 13.62
CA LEU A 131 -2.93 2.17 13.55
C LEU A 131 -3.09 0.90 12.70
N MET A 132 -4.24 0.23 12.85
CA MET A 132 -4.60 -0.97 12.08
C MET A 132 -6.08 -0.99 11.73
N SER A 133 -6.48 -1.81 10.77
CA SER A 133 -7.85 -1.92 10.26
C SER A 133 -8.82 -2.64 11.21
N SER A 134 -8.59 -2.56 12.52
CA SER A 134 -9.44 -3.17 13.54
C SER A 134 -9.54 -2.28 14.77
N GLU A 135 -10.77 -1.94 15.16
CA GLU A 135 -11.08 -1.10 16.32
C GLU A 135 -10.64 -1.73 17.65
N THR A 136 -10.75 -3.06 17.74
CA THR A 136 -10.41 -3.84 18.93
C THR A 136 -9.32 -4.85 18.63
N PHE A 137 -8.53 -5.20 19.65
CA PHE A 137 -7.57 -6.28 19.52
C PHE A 137 -8.24 -7.62 19.82
N PHE A 138 -7.64 -8.73 19.37
CA PHE A 138 -8.23 -10.05 19.58
C PHE A 138 -7.84 -10.68 20.93
N SER A 139 -6.77 -10.24 21.57
CA SER A 139 -6.34 -10.72 22.90
C SER A 139 -6.66 -9.70 23.99
N LYS A 140 -7.16 -10.18 25.13
CA LYS A 140 -7.53 -9.35 26.29
C LYS A 140 -6.35 -8.82 27.08
N ASN A 141 -5.22 -9.51 27.03
CA ASN A 141 -3.97 -9.13 27.69
C ASN A 141 -2.78 -9.84 27.04
N ILE A 142 -1.59 -9.41 27.40
CA ILE A 142 -0.33 -9.94 26.86
C ILE A 142 -0.12 -11.44 27.18
N LYS A 143 -0.70 -11.96 28.27
CA LYS A 143 -0.61 -13.38 28.65
C LYS A 143 -1.38 -14.28 27.68
N GLU A 144 -2.59 -13.86 27.31
CA GLU A 144 -3.40 -14.54 26.28
C GLU A 144 -2.73 -14.43 24.91
N PHE A 145 -2.19 -13.24 24.58
CA PHE A 145 -1.47 -13.03 23.32
C PHE A 145 -0.22 -13.90 23.20
N ARG A 146 0.63 -13.96 24.24
CA ARG A 146 1.81 -14.84 24.29
C ARG A 146 1.45 -16.29 23.97
N GLY A 147 0.35 -16.80 24.53
CA GLY A 147 -0.12 -18.16 24.24
C GLY A 147 -0.45 -18.37 22.76
N THR A 148 -1.13 -17.40 22.16
CA THR A 148 -1.47 -17.42 20.72
C THR A 148 -0.23 -17.27 19.84
N LEU A 149 0.69 -16.38 20.22
CA LEU A 149 1.97 -16.16 19.56
C LEU A 149 2.78 -17.46 19.51
N LYS A 150 3.05 -18.08 20.67
CA LYS A 150 3.78 -19.35 20.75
C LYS A 150 3.16 -20.47 19.91
N ALA A 151 1.83 -20.50 19.80
CA ALA A 151 1.13 -21.46 18.96
C ALA A 151 1.27 -21.15 17.45
N SER A 152 1.20 -19.87 17.07
CA SER A 152 1.23 -19.42 15.66
C SER A 152 2.63 -19.35 15.06
N THR A 153 3.66 -19.13 15.88
CA THR A 153 5.07 -19.09 15.46
C THR A 153 5.74 -20.47 15.47
N ALA A 154 5.10 -21.48 16.06
CA ALA A 154 5.62 -22.82 16.16
C ALA A 154 6.02 -23.42 14.80
N LYS A 155 7.11 -24.23 14.79
CA LYS A 155 7.58 -24.94 13.59
C LYS A 155 6.48 -25.80 12.94
N SER A 156 5.63 -26.45 13.75
CA SER A 156 4.54 -27.29 13.27
C SER A 156 3.19 -26.60 13.40
N LYS A 157 2.46 -26.52 12.28
CA LYS A 157 1.07 -26.04 12.23
C LYS A 157 0.12 -26.86 13.09
N LEU A 158 0.50 -28.09 13.47
CA LEU A 158 -0.28 -28.91 14.40
C LEU A 158 -0.42 -28.24 15.77
N LYS A 159 0.60 -27.50 16.24
CA LYS A 159 0.49 -26.77 17.53
C LYS A 159 -0.59 -25.69 17.48
N LEU A 160 -0.68 -24.96 16.36
CA LEU A 160 -1.74 -23.97 16.15
C LEU A 160 -3.12 -24.63 16.09
N ALA A 161 -3.23 -25.77 15.38
CA ALA A 161 -4.48 -26.53 15.30
C ALA A 161 -4.90 -27.03 16.70
N LEU A 162 -4.00 -27.66 17.45
CA LEU A 162 -4.26 -28.15 18.82
C LEU A 162 -4.64 -27.01 19.78
N TYR A 163 -3.99 -25.84 19.65
CA TYR A 163 -4.33 -24.66 20.43
C TYR A 163 -5.80 -24.25 20.21
N PHE A 164 -6.26 -24.22 18.96
CA PHE A 164 -7.65 -23.84 18.64
C PHE A 164 -8.67 -24.97 18.71
N LEU A 165 -8.24 -26.24 18.78
CA LEU A 165 -9.11 -27.36 19.11
C LEU A 165 -9.60 -27.31 20.56
N ASN A 166 -8.85 -26.68 21.46
CA ASN A 166 -9.27 -26.46 22.85
C ASN A 166 -10.35 -25.35 22.92
N PRO A 167 -11.58 -25.66 23.38
CA PRO A 167 -12.69 -24.70 23.41
C PRO A 167 -12.41 -23.43 24.24
N LYS A 168 -11.46 -23.49 25.19
CA LYS A 168 -11.01 -22.31 25.96
C LYS A 168 -10.48 -21.19 25.06
N HIS A 169 -9.98 -21.52 23.86
CA HIS A 169 -9.42 -20.58 22.90
C HIS A 169 -10.42 -20.17 21.78
N TRP A 170 -11.68 -20.61 21.82
CA TRP A 170 -12.64 -20.24 20.77
C TRP A 170 -13.06 -18.77 20.83
N SER A 171 -13.11 -18.18 22.01
CA SER A 171 -13.43 -16.75 22.13
C SER A 171 -12.36 -15.87 21.47
N ILE A 172 -11.08 -16.22 21.63
CA ILE A 172 -9.97 -15.53 20.98
C ILE A 172 -9.94 -15.82 19.48
N LEU A 173 -10.22 -17.06 19.05
CA LEU A 173 -10.34 -17.38 17.62
C LEU A 173 -11.44 -16.56 16.95
N LYS A 174 -12.63 -16.45 17.58
CA LYS A 174 -13.74 -15.66 17.05
C LYS A 174 -13.35 -14.19 16.91
N ARG A 175 -12.72 -13.60 17.93
CA ARG A 175 -12.23 -12.22 17.87
C ARG A 175 -11.17 -12.04 16.78
N LEU A 176 -10.19 -12.94 16.71
CA LEU A 176 -9.12 -12.93 15.69
C LEU A 176 -9.70 -12.97 14.27
N MET A 177 -10.61 -13.89 13.98
CA MET A 177 -11.27 -13.97 12.67
C MET A 177 -12.04 -12.69 12.32
N GLY A 178 -12.61 -12.00 13.32
CA GLY A 178 -13.27 -10.71 13.15
C GLY A 178 -12.34 -9.55 12.81
N THR A 179 -11.03 -9.67 13.07
CA THR A 179 -10.05 -8.61 12.73
C THR A 179 -9.59 -8.64 11.26
N PHE A 180 -9.79 -9.76 10.55
CA PHE A 180 -9.32 -9.91 9.18
C PHE A 180 -10.26 -9.27 8.16
N VAL A 181 -9.77 -8.25 7.45
CA VAL A 181 -10.56 -7.51 6.47
C VAL A 181 -10.14 -7.87 5.03
N LYS A 182 -11.14 -7.91 4.15
CA LYS A 182 -10.90 -7.79 2.71
C LYS A 182 -10.86 -6.30 2.38
N CYS A 183 -9.94 -5.91 1.52
CA CYS A 183 -9.73 -4.53 1.12
C CYS A 183 -9.34 -4.57 -0.35
N ASP A 184 -9.88 -3.67 -1.18
CA ASP A 184 -9.46 -3.54 -2.58
C ASP A 184 -8.38 -2.46 -2.73
N ASN A 185 -8.33 -1.48 -1.82
CA ASN A 185 -7.29 -0.46 -1.75
C ASN A 185 -7.09 0.06 -0.31
N PRO A 186 -5.87 -0.01 0.27
CA PRO A 186 -5.60 0.46 1.62
C PRO A 186 -5.93 1.94 1.85
N LEU A 187 -5.98 2.75 0.79
CA LEU A 187 -6.33 4.18 0.86
C LEU A 187 -7.83 4.43 1.16
N ASN A 188 -8.66 3.38 1.15
CA ASN A 188 -10.11 3.49 1.29
C ASN A 188 -10.70 2.62 2.40
N ILE A 189 -9.95 2.39 3.48
CA ILE A 189 -10.46 1.70 4.67
C ILE A 189 -10.15 2.49 5.94
N PRO A 190 -10.96 2.35 6.99
CA PRO A 190 -10.67 2.94 8.30
C PRO A 190 -9.53 2.25 9.05
N TYR A 191 -8.86 2.99 9.94
CA TYR A 191 -7.82 2.50 10.82
C TYR A 191 -7.97 3.04 12.25
N TRP A 192 -7.62 2.23 13.25
CA TRP A 192 -7.69 2.58 14.67
C TRP A 192 -6.35 2.34 15.35
N SER A 193 -6.05 3.14 16.37
CA SER A 193 -4.89 2.89 17.23
C SER A 193 -5.03 1.60 18.04
N THR A 194 -6.27 1.14 18.24
CA THR A 194 -6.71 -0.05 18.98
C THR A 194 -6.40 0.00 20.49
N GLN A 195 -5.18 0.37 20.83
CA GLN A 195 -4.67 0.59 22.18
C GLN A 195 -4.86 2.05 22.62
N PRO A 196 -4.97 2.31 23.93
CA PRO A 196 -5.11 3.65 24.49
C PRO A 196 -3.78 4.39 24.62
N TYR A 197 -3.83 5.72 24.63
CA TYR A 197 -2.71 6.63 24.79
C TYR A 197 -3.09 7.71 25.80
N ARG A 198 -2.12 8.28 26.50
CA ARG A 198 -2.30 9.49 27.31
C ARG A 198 -2.61 10.66 26.38
N PHE A 199 -3.32 11.64 26.91
CA PHE A 199 -3.57 12.92 26.24
C PHE A 199 -3.35 14.07 27.22
N GLY A 200 -2.07 14.40 27.44
CA GLY A 200 -1.63 15.46 28.36
C GLY A 200 -1.62 14.99 29.80
N ALA A 201 -2.67 15.32 30.56
CA ALA A 201 -2.79 14.99 31.97
C ALA A 201 -2.84 13.47 32.22
N ASN A 202 -2.42 13.03 33.42
CA ASN A 202 -2.30 11.60 33.75
C ASN A 202 -3.65 10.86 33.79
N ASP A 203 -4.74 11.58 34.03
CA ASP A 203 -6.12 11.07 34.10
C ASP A 203 -6.85 11.09 32.75
N LYS A 204 -6.19 11.54 31.67
CA LYS A 204 -6.76 11.61 30.34
C LYS A 204 -6.17 10.54 29.43
N ALA A 205 -7.00 9.56 29.08
CA ALA A 205 -6.69 8.56 28.07
C ALA A 205 -7.58 8.71 26.83
N VAL A 206 -7.01 8.37 25.68
CA VAL A 206 -7.67 8.44 24.37
C VAL A 206 -7.36 7.23 23.51
N LYS A 207 -8.20 6.97 22.52
CA LYS A 207 -7.88 6.16 21.32
C LYS A 207 -7.93 7.06 20.09
N TYR A 208 -7.17 6.70 19.06
CA TYR A 208 -7.16 7.41 17.77
C TYR A 208 -7.86 6.62 16.68
N PHE A 209 -8.49 7.34 15.76
CA PHE A 209 -9.22 6.78 14.62
C PHE A 209 -8.91 7.59 13.36
N LEU A 210 -8.60 6.91 12.27
CA LEU A 210 -8.30 7.49 10.98
C LEU A 210 -9.36 7.03 9.98
N LYS A 211 -10.14 7.96 9.45
CA LYS A 211 -11.25 7.69 8.55
C LYS A 211 -10.96 8.23 7.15
N PRO A 212 -11.07 7.43 6.08
CA PRO A 212 -10.90 7.94 4.72
C PRO A 212 -12.02 8.96 4.42
N SER A 213 -11.66 10.04 3.74
CA SER A 213 -12.65 11.01 3.24
C SER A 213 -13.58 10.32 2.22
N PRO A 214 -14.90 10.57 2.28
CA PRO A 214 -15.83 10.07 1.28
C PRO A 214 -15.61 10.69 -0.11
N GLU A 215 -14.87 11.80 -0.20
CA GLU A 215 -14.56 12.50 -1.46
C GLU A 215 -13.35 11.91 -2.20
N ASN A 216 -12.64 10.96 -1.58
CA ASN A 216 -11.47 10.33 -2.18
C ASN A 216 -11.86 9.62 -3.48
N LYS A 217 -11.17 9.95 -4.56
CA LYS A 217 -11.25 9.22 -5.83
C LYS A 217 -10.29 8.03 -5.76
N ILE A 218 -10.86 6.82 -5.77
CA ILE A 218 -10.11 5.57 -5.61
C ILE A 218 -10.15 4.77 -6.91
N VAL A 219 -8.99 4.34 -7.39
CA VAL A 219 -8.84 3.47 -8.56
C VAL A 219 -8.60 2.03 -8.10
N ASN A 220 -9.48 1.12 -8.51
CA ASN A 220 -9.47 -0.30 -8.15
C ASN A 220 -9.57 -1.19 -9.40
N GLU A 221 -8.63 -1.03 -10.34
CA GLU A 221 -8.67 -1.78 -11.60
C GLU A 221 -8.13 -3.19 -11.45
N ASN A 222 -7.25 -3.42 -10.46
CA ASN A 222 -6.67 -4.72 -10.21
C ASN A 222 -7.23 -5.35 -8.93
N THR A 223 -7.87 -6.52 -9.05
CA THR A 223 -8.30 -7.33 -7.88
C THR A 223 -7.83 -8.78 -7.97
N LYS A 224 -7.09 -9.11 -9.04
CA LYS A 224 -6.74 -10.49 -9.38
C LYS A 224 -5.26 -10.79 -9.17
N GLU A 225 -4.38 -9.79 -9.17
CA GLU A 225 -2.95 -10.01 -9.00
C GLU A 225 -2.55 -10.29 -7.54
N PRO A 226 -1.48 -11.04 -7.27
CA PRO A 226 -1.06 -11.30 -5.88
C PRO A 226 -0.70 -10.07 -5.04
N ASN A 227 -0.38 -8.95 -5.69
CA ASN A 227 0.06 -7.70 -5.09
C ASN A 227 -0.85 -6.51 -5.43
N TYR A 228 -2.14 -6.78 -5.72
CA TYR A 228 -3.05 -5.76 -6.23
C TYR A 228 -3.23 -4.55 -5.30
N LEU A 229 -3.00 -4.68 -3.98
CA LEU A 229 -3.16 -3.54 -3.07
C LEU A 229 -2.14 -2.44 -3.34
N ARG A 230 -0.86 -2.80 -3.57
CA ARG A 230 0.17 -1.84 -3.98
C ARG A 230 -0.17 -1.21 -5.33
N ILE A 231 -0.62 -2.03 -6.28
CA ILE A 231 -0.93 -1.59 -7.65
C ILE A 231 -2.05 -0.55 -7.61
N ASN A 232 -3.15 -0.84 -6.91
CA ASN A 232 -4.28 0.08 -6.79
C ASN A 232 -3.89 1.36 -6.04
N MET A 233 -3.02 1.29 -5.03
CA MET A 233 -2.47 2.49 -4.39
C MET A 233 -1.67 3.34 -5.38
N ALA A 234 -0.79 2.74 -6.17
CA ALA A 234 0.02 3.45 -7.16
C ALA A 234 -0.85 4.10 -8.24
N GLN A 235 -1.84 3.37 -8.75
CA GLN A 235 -2.82 3.91 -9.72
C GLN A 235 -3.63 5.07 -9.12
N THR A 236 -4.07 4.93 -7.87
CA THR A 236 -4.85 5.97 -7.20
C THR A 236 -4.03 7.24 -7.00
N LEU A 237 -2.84 7.09 -6.41
CA LEU A 237 -1.96 8.22 -6.08
C LEU A 237 -1.26 8.82 -7.30
N ASN A 238 -1.38 8.24 -8.49
CA ASN A 238 -0.86 8.86 -9.71
C ASN A 238 -1.47 10.24 -9.95
N ASP A 239 -2.81 10.32 -9.84
CA ASP A 239 -3.58 11.49 -10.25
C ASP A 239 -4.47 12.05 -9.12
N ASN A 240 -4.57 11.36 -7.99
CA ASN A 240 -5.53 11.71 -6.94
C ASN A 240 -4.82 11.99 -5.62
N CYS A 241 -5.17 13.14 -5.03
CA CYS A 241 -4.91 13.40 -3.63
C CYS A 241 -5.87 12.58 -2.77
N ILE A 242 -5.34 11.96 -1.71
CA ILE A 242 -6.12 11.17 -0.76
C ILE A 242 -6.10 11.84 0.62
N LYS A 243 -7.27 11.94 1.24
CA LYS A 243 -7.44 12.53 2.56
C LYS A 243 -8.00 11.53 3.56
N PHE A 244 -7.53 11.62 4.79
CA PHE A 244 -8.11 10.95 5.94
C PHE A 244 -8.34 11.97 7.06
N ASP A 245 -9.48 11.89 7.72
CA ASP A 245 -9.74 12.61 8.95
C ASP A 245 -9.15 11.82 10.13
N PHE A 246 -8.34 12.49 10.96
CA PHE A 246 -7.74 11.93 12.16
C PHE A 246 -8.51 12.40 13.40
N PHE A 247 -9.15 11.45 14.07
CA PHE A 247 -10.02 11.64 15.23
C PHE A 247 -9.38 11.13 16.52
N VAL A 248 -9.85 11.70 17.62
CA VAL A 248 -9.61 11.24 18.98
C VAL A 248 -10.92 10.83 19.65
N GLN A 249 -10.84 9.83 20.52
CA GLN A 249 -11.96 9.33 21.32
C GLN A 249 -11.52 9.23 22.79
N PHE A 250 -12.16 9.97 23.69
CA PHE A 250 -11.75 10.08 25.10
C PHE A 250 -12.33 8.96 25.98
N GLN A 251 -11.55 8.52 26.97
CA GLN A 251 -12.04 7.64 28.02
C GLN A 251 -13.00 8.42 28.94
N THR A 252 -14.26 8.04 29.01
CA THR A 252 -15.26 8.66 29.89
C THR A 252 -15.64 7.79 31.09
N ASN A 253 -15.39 6.47 31.00
CA ASN A 253 -15.68 5.53 32.07
C ASN A 253 -14.61 4.43 32.15
N ALA A 254 -13.85 4.40 33.25
CA ALA A 254 -12.72 3.47 33.41
C ALA A 254 -13.11 1.97 33.42
N THR A 255 -14.38 1.65 33.69
CA THR A 255 -14.88 0.27 33.75
C THR A 255 -15.33 -0.23 32.38
N THR A 256 -16.08 0.57 31.63
CA THR A 256 -16.57 0.19 30.29
C THR A 256 -15.56 0.48 29.19
N MET A 257 -14.59 1.36 29.45
CA MET A 257 -13.49 1.70 28.54
C MET A 257 -12.13 1.35 29.19
N PRO A 258 -11.84 0.06 29.42
CA PRO A 258 -10.65 -0.35 30.17
C PRO A 258 -9.35 -0.03 29.40
N ILE A 259 -8.31 0.37 30.14
CA ILE A 259 -6.96 0.59 29.60
C ILE A 259 -6.26 -0.72 29.27
N GLU A 260 -6.42 -1.73 30.13
CA GLU A 260 -5.69 -3.00 30.04
C GLU A 260 -6.36 -4.05 29.12
N ASP A 261 -7.62 -3.86 28.72
CA ASP A 261 -8.36 -4.79 27.84
C ASP A 261 -8.76 -4.13 26.51
N PRO A 262 -7.93 -4.28 25.45
CA PRO A 262 -8.22 -3.71 24.13
C PRO A 262 -9.24 -4.50 23.31
N THR A 263 -9.86 -5.56 23.86
CA THR A 263 -10.97 -6.27 23.19
C THR A 263 -12.29 -5.51 23.30
N VAL A 264 -12.32 -4.44 24.11
CA VAL A 264 -13.50 -3.62 24.35
C VAL A 264 -13.47 -2.35 23.49
N PRO A 265 -14.45 -2.15 22.59
CA PRO A 265 -14.58 -0.91 21.84
C PRO A 265 -15.03 0.20 22.80
N TRP A 266 -14.59 1.43 22.55
CA TRP A 266 -15.06 2.59 23.32
C TRP A 266 -16.21 3.24 22.55
N ASP A 267 -17.22 3.73 23.26
CA ASP A 267 -18.46 4.28 22.69
C ASP A 267 -18.58 5.82 22.81
N SER A 268 -17.53 6.49 23.29
CA SER A 268 -17.48 7.95 23.35
C SER A 268 -17.35 8.58 21.96
N GLN A 269 -17.63 9.89 21.90
CA GLN A 269 -17.62 10.65 20.65
C GLN A 269 -16.23 10.70 19.99
N TYR A 270 -16.21 10.59 18.66
CA TYR A 270 -15.06 10.94 17.83
C TYR A 270 -14.98 12.44 17.61
N ILE A 271 -13.85 13.05 17.97
CA ILE A 271 -13.57 14.48 17.79
C ILE A 271 -12.41 14.63 16.81
N LYS A 272 -12.60 15.41 15.74
CA LYS A 272 -11.56 15.58 14.70
C LYS A 272 -10.41 16.44 15.25
N LEU A 273 -9.18 15.97 15.10
CA LEU A 273 -7.96 16.69 15.51
C LEU A 273 -7.12 17.19 14.33
N ALA A 274 -7.11 16.43 13.24
CA ALA A 274 -6.25 16.71 12.10
C ALA A 274 -6.78 16.07 10.81
N THR A 275 -6.16 16.42 9.71
CA THR A 275 -6.34 15.78 8.40
C THR A 275 -4.99 15.25 7.91
N LEU A 276 -4.91 13.96 7.58
CA LEU A 276 -3.79 13.38 6.84
C LEU A 276 -4.07 13.52 5.34
N GLU A 277 -3.25 14.27 4.63
CA GLU A 277 -3.34 14.52 3.20
C GLU A 277 -2.14 13.89 2.48
N ILE A 278 -2.42 12.94 1.60
CA ILE A 278 -1.44 12.25 0.77
C ILE A 278 -1.56 12.84 -0.64
N PRO A 279 -0.61 13.69 -1.09
CA PRO A 279 -0.68 14.26 -2.43
C PRO A 279 -0.50 13.16 -3.49
N PRO A 280 -0.87 13.44 -4.75
CA PRO A 280 -0.45 12.61 -5.88
C PRO A 280 1.07 12.37 -5.82
N GLN A 281 1.55 11.20 -6.23
CA GLN A 281 2.98 10.85 -6.26
C GLN A 281 3.21 9.48 -6.88
N HIS A 282 4.43 9.27 -7.37
CA HIS A 282 4.96 7.95 -7.65
C HIS A 282 5.80 7.44 -6.47
N PHE A 283 5.32 6.41 -5.76
CA PHE A 283 6.00 5.89 -4.56
C PHE A 283 6.63 4.49 -4.74
N ASP A 284 6.38 3.81 -5.86
CA ASP A 284 6.78 2.42 -6.10
C ASP A 284 8.18 2.29 -6.74
N SER A 285 8.97 3.36 -6.69
CA SER A 285 10.39 3.33 -7.08
C SER A 285 11.19 2.41 -6.14
N LYS A 286 12.23 1.76 -6.67
CA LYS A 286 13.11 0.88 -5.86
C LYS A 286 13.68 1.60 -4.64
N LYS A 287 14.11 2.85 -4.82
CA LYS A 287 14.69 3.69 -3.76
C LYS A 287 13.69 3.95 -2.62
N GLN A 288 12.45 4.31 -2.95
CA GLN A 288 11.43 4.60 -1.94
C GLN A 288 10.89 3.33 -1.27
N ILE A 289 10.78 2.21 -2.01
CA ILE A 289 10.48 0.90 -1.42
C ILE A 289 11.57 0.48 -0.44
N GLU A 290 12.85 0.65 -0.80
CA GLU A 290 13.96 0.31 0.08
C GLU A 290 14.02 1.23 1.31
N PHE A 291 13.80 2.53 1.12
CA PHE A 291 13.65 3.47 2.22
C PHE A 291 12.54 3.04 3.18
N GLY A 292 11.34 2.76 2.66
CA GLY A 292 10.20 2.31 3.47
C GLY A 292 10.43 0.95 4.14
N GLU A 293 11.21 0.06 3.51
CA GLU A 293 11.59 -1.21 4.11
C GLU A 293 12.54 -0.98 5.30
N ASN A 294 13.43 0.01 5.21
CA ASN A 294 14.40 0.31 6.26
C ASN A 294 13.85 1.22 7.36
N LEU A 295 12.82 2.04 7.10
CA LEU A 295 12.25 2.98 8.07
C LEU A 295 11.60 2.27 9.27
N SER A 296 11.96 2.64 10.50
CA SER A 296 11.38 2.07 11.71
C SER A 296 10.29 2.95 12.32
N PHE A 297 9.29 2.30 12.90
CA PHE A 297 8.15 2.94 13.56
C PHE A 297 7.98 2.36 14.97
N ASN A 298 7.80 3.21 15.97
CA ASN A 298 7.54 2.77 17.34
C ASN A 298 6.51 3.69 18.00
N SER A 299 5.41 3.14 18.53
CA SER A 299 4.37 3.96 19.18
C SER A 299 4.88 4.75 20.40
N TRP A 300 6.03 4.37 20.97
CA TRP A 300 6.70 5.12 22.04
C TRP A 300 7.66 6.19 21.53
N HIS A 301 7.92 6.27 20.23
CA HIS A 301 8.56 7.42 19.58
C HIS A 301 7.53 8.55 19.51
N ALA A 302 7.22 9.10 20.68
CA ALA A 302 6.16 10.08 20.88
C ALA A 302 6.60 11.09 21.95
N LEU A 303 5.89 12.22 21.97
CA LEU A 303 5.97 13.18 23.08
C LEU A 303 5.33 12.59 24.35
N PRO A 304 5.78 12.95 25.56
CA PRO A 304 5.25 12.44 26.82
C PRO A 304 3.74 12.62 27.01
N GLU A 305 3.18 13.70 26.45
CA GLU A 305 1.75 13.99 26.47
C GLU A 305 0.92 12.93 25.74
N HIS A 306 1.54 12.23 24.77
CA HIS A 306 0.94 11.19 23.94
C HIS A 306 1.43 9.79 24.33
N ARG A 307 1.91 9.61 25.57
CA ARG A 307 2.47 8.34 26.05
C ARG A 307 1.50 7.18 25.83
N PRO A 308 1.89 6.09 25.15
CA PRO A 308 1.08 4.88 25.04
C PRO A 308 0.75 4.27 26.42
N LEU A 309 -0.49 3.80 26.62
CA LEU A 309 -0.99 3.22 27.88
C LEU A 309 -1.41 1.75 27.73
N GLY A 310 -1.32 0.98 28.82
CA GLY A 310 -1.74 -0.42 28.91
C GLY A 310 -0.64 -1.43 28.57
N SER A 311 -0.83 -2.66 29.03
CA SER A 311 0.15 -3.76 28.95
C SER A 311 0.64 -4.06 27.52
N PHE A 312 -0.25 -4.01 26.53
CA PHE A 312 0.16 -4.18 25.14
C PHE A 312 1.09 -3.07 24.66
N ASN A 313 0.84 -1.82 25.05
CA ASN A 313 1.72 -0.73 24.68
C ASN A 313 3.07 -0.86 25.39
N ARG A 314 3.11 -1.18 26.68
CA ARG A 314 4.37 -1.44 27.39
C ARG A 314 5.16 -2.59 26.76
N ALA A 315 4.49 -3.66 26.32
CA ALA A 315 5.10 -4.72 25.52
C ALA A 315 5.63 -4.21 24.18
N ARG A 316 4.84 -3.43 23.42
CA ARG A 316 5.24 -2.84 22.13
C ARG A 316 6.50 -1.98 22.27
N LYS A 317 6.68 -1.27 23.40
CA LYS A 317 7.89 -0.48 23.66
C LYS A 317 9.14 -1.32 23.44
N ARG A 318 9.24 -2.44 24.16
CA ARG A 318 10.43 -3.30 24.20
C ARG A 318 10.53 -4.18 22.96
N VAL A 319 9.40 -4.74 22.51
CA VAL A 319 9.35 -5.61 21.32
C VAL A 319 9.74 -4.84 20.07
N TYR A 320 9.18 -3.64 19.84
CA TYR A 320 9.49 -2.89 18.62
C TYR A 320 10.92 -2.35 18.61
N ASP A 321 11.40 -1.91 19.78
CA ASP A 321 12.79 -1.48 19.96
C ASP A 321 13.75 -2.63 19.60
N TYR A 322 13.59 -3.78 20.25
CA TYR A 322 14.43 -4.95 20.03
C TYR A 322 14.35 -5.47 18.59
N MET A 323 13.14 -5.70 18.06
CA MET A 323 12.97 -6.29 16.74
C MET A 323 13.40 -5.34 15.60
N SER A 324 13.34 -4.02 15.81
CA SER A 324 13.94 -3.04 14.89
C SER A 324 15.45 -3.22 14.84
N SER A 325 16.12 -3.14 16.00
CA SER A 325 17.58 -3.22 16.07
C SER A 325 18.11 -4.56 15.62
N TYR A 326 17.44 -5.66 15.97
CA TYR A 326 17.77 -7.00 15.48
C TYR A 326 17.73 -7.04 13.94
N ARG A 327 16.64 -6.56 13.31
CA ARG A 327 16.50 -6.53 11.85
C ARG A 327 17.58 -5.68 11.17
N HIS A 328 17.85 -4.49 11.71
CA HIS A 328 18.88 -3.59 11.19
C HIS A 328 20.28 -4.19 11.28
N LYS A 329 20.60 -4.81 12.42
CA LYS A 329 21.86 -5.52 12.64
C LYS A 329 22.04 -6.68 11.66
N GLN A 330 21.03 -7.53 11.48
CA GLN A 330 21.07 -8.66 10.55
C GLN A 330 21.23 -8.20 9.09
N ASN A 331 20.67 -7.04 8.74
CA ASN A 331 20.80 -6.49 7.40
C ASN A 331 22.07 -5.64 7.19
N GLY A 332 22.85 -5.34 8.24
CA GLY A 332 23.98 -4.42 8.15
C GLY A 332 23.59 -2.98 7.77
N ILE A 333 22.37 -2.54 8.15
CA ILE A 333 21.82 -1.22 7.79
C ILE A 333 21.66 -0.39 9.06
N PRO A 334 22.18 0.85 9.12
CA PRO A 334 22.00 1.71 10.29
C PRO A 334 20.52 2.10 10.50
N GLU A 335 20.14 2.34 11.76
CA GLU A 335 18.87 2.98 12.08
C GLU A 335 19.01 4.49 11.89
N ILE A 336 18.24 5.06 10.97
CA ILE A 336 18.27 6.50 10.65
C ILE A 336 16.83 7.02 10.71
N GLU A 337 16.60 8.09 11.45
CA GLU A 337 15.34 8.83 11.43
C GLU A 337 15.34 9.83 10.27
N PRO A 338 14.21 10.02 9.57
CA PRO A 338 14.10 11.02 8.53
C PRO A 338 13.98 12.43 9.13
N GLU A 339 14.60 13.39 8.47
CA GLU A 339 14.54 14.79 8.84
C GLU A 339 13.43 15.52 8.06
N ASP A 340 12.90 16.58 8.67
CA ASP A 340 11.98 17.47 7.98
C ASP A 340 12.74 18.33 6.96
N ASP A 341 12.18 18.48 5.77
CA ASP A 341 12.78 19.24 4.66
C ASP A 341 11.68 20.13 4.04
N PRO A 342 11.88 21.45 3.90
CA PRO A 342 10.97 22.31 3.17
C PRO A 342 10.65 21.81 1.74
N ASN A 343 11.59 21.09 1.12
CA ASN A 343 11.48 20.51 -0.21
C ASN A 343 10.88 19.10 -0.22
N PHE A 344 10.47 18.57 0.94
CA PHE A 344 10.05 17.18 1.12
C PHE A 344 9.03 16.70 0.08
N LEU A 345 8.09 17.57 -0.30
CA LEU A 345 6.98 17.25 -1.20
C LEU A 345 7.16 17.75 -2.63
N LEU A 346 8.26 18.44 -2.96
CA LEU A 346 8.43 19.03 -4.30
C LEU A 346 8.38 18.00 -5.43
N ASP A 347 8.82 16.76 -5.16
CA ASP A 347 8.76 15.64 -6.10
C ASP A 347 7.41 14.89 -6.12
N THR A 348 6.45 15.31 -5.29
CA THR A 348 5.09 14.74 -5.25
C THR A 348 4.06 15.64 -5.92
N PHE A 349 4.26 16.96 -5.94
CA PHE A 349 3.32 17.87 -6.57
C PHE A 349 3.38 17.73 -8.10
N HIS A 350 2.53 16.86 -8.64
CA HIS A 350 2.18 16.88 -10.05
C HIS A 350 1.07 17.95 -10.22
N GLU A 351 1.45 19.19 -10.54
CA GLU A 351 0.50 20.12 -11.16
C GLU A 351 -0.18 19.36 -12.31
N ASN A 352 -1.51 19.35 -12.32
CA ASN A 352 -2.33 18.66 -13.32
C ASN A 352 -1.92 19.06 -14.74
N MET A 353 -0.95 18.36 -15.31
CA MET A 353 -0.63 18.45 -16.72
C MET A 353 -1.65 17.61 -17.47
N ASN A 354 -2.79 18.22 -17.76
CA ASN A 354 -3.72 17.85 -18.83
C ASN A 354 -4.17 16.37 -18.83
N ILE A 355 -4.96 15.97 -17.83
CA ILE A 355 -5.71 14.72 -17.92
C ILE A 355 -7.03 14.96 -18.67
N ILE A 356 -7.03 14.69 -19.98
CA ILE A 356 -8.28 14.30 -20.64
C ILE A 356 -8.47 12.82 -20.34
N ASN A 357 -9.30 12.51 -19.35
CA ASN A 357 -9.65 11.15 -18.99
C ASN A 357 -10.59 10.59 -20.07
N VAL A 358 -10.04 10.11 -21.20
CA VAL A 358 -10.84 9.40 -22.20
C VAL A 358 -11.05 7.99 -21.70
N ASP A 359 -12.18 7.78 -21.01
CA ASP A 359 -12.61 6.45 -20.57
C ASP A 359 -12.55 5.46 -21.74
N ILE A 360 -11.80 4.37 -21.55
CA ILE A 360 -11.81 3.25 -22.49
C ILE A 360 -13.20 2.58 -22.37
N PRO A 361 -13.99 2.54 -23.45
CA PRO A 361 -15.38 2.12 -23.37
C PRO A 361 -15.48 0.65 -22.94
N LYS A 362 -16.30 0.39 -21.90
CA LYS A 362 -16.59 -0.97 -21.40
C LYS A 362 -17.75 -1.66 -22.13
N GLN A 363 -18.54 -0.89 -22.88
CA GLN A 363 -19.69 -1.38 -23.64
C GLN A 363 -19.41 -1.35 -25.14
N LYS A 364 -20.00 -2.31 -25.86
CA LYS A 364 -19.83 -2.49 -27.31
C LYS A 364 -18.37 -2.68 -27.75
N VAL A 365 -17.63 -3.45 -26.97
CA VAL A 365 -16.23 -3.77 -27.24
C VAL A 365 -15.98 -5.28 -27.33
N VAL A 366 -14.89 -5.63 -28.00
CA VAL A 366 -14.23 -6.93 -27.92
C VAL A 366 -12.76 -6.69 -27.59
N SER A 367 -12.18 -7.49 -26.69
CA SER A 367 -10.83 -7.27 -26.17
C SER A 367 -10.05 -8.57 -26.05
N GLN A 368 -8.73 -8.45 -26.15
CA GLN A 368 -7.78 -9.55 -26.02
C GLN A 368 -6.51 -9.08 -25.33
N SER A 369 -5.88 -9.98 -24.59
CA SER A 369 -4.64 -9.73 -23.86
C SER A 369 -3.55 -10.70 -24.31
N ALA A 370 -2.31 -10.24 -24.26
CA ALA A 370 -1.10 -11.05 -24.35
C ALA A 370 -0.10 -10.57 -23.28
N HIS A 371 0.83 -11.42 -22.88
CA HIS A 371 1.90 -11.03 -21.97
C HIS A 371 3.19 -11.79 -22.25
N VAL A 372 4.30 -11.23 -21.76
CA VAL A 372 5.62 -11.86 -21.81
C VAL A 372 6.43 -11.49 -20.56
N LEU A 373 7.34 -12.36 -20.16
CA LEU A 373 8.34 -12.10 -19.12
C LEU A 373 9.70 -11.85 -19.77
N VAL A 374 10.29 -10.71 -19.45
CA VAL A 374 11.60 -10.23 -19.93
C VAL A 374 12.57 -10.01 -18.76
N LYS A 375 13.84 -10.34 -18.98
CA LYS A 375 14.94 -10.17 -18.02
C LYS A 375 15.59 -8.79 -18.14
N CYS A 376 14.83 -7.74 -17.86
CA CYS A 376 15.34 -6.36 -17.82
C CYS A 376 14.66 -5.55 -16.72
N SER A 377 15.09 -4.30 -16.52
CA SER A 377 14.38 -3.38 -15.64
C SER A 377 13.06 -2.92 -16.27
N LYS A 378 12.10 -2.49 -15.43
CA LYS A 378 10.84 -1.89 -15.90
C LYS A 378 11.07 -0.71 -16.84
N LYS A 379 12.11 0.09 -16.58
CA LYS A 379 12.49 1.24 -17.41
C LYS A 379 12.88 0.81 -18.82
N ILE A 380 13.77 -0.17 -18.95
CA ILE A 380 14.21 -0.67 -20.25
C ILE A 380 13.02 -1.23 -21.05
N ALA A 381 12.16 -2.03 -20.40
CA ALA A 381 10.95 -2.55 -21.02
C ALA A 381 10.00 -1.42 -21.48
N PHE A 382 9.79 -0.42 -20.63
CA PHE A 382 8.88 0.70 -20.92
C PHE A 382 9.38 1.54 -22.08
N ASP A 383 10.65 1.96 -22.02
CA ASP A 383 11.27 2.79 -23.05
C ASP A 383 11.25 2.05 -24.40
N PHE A 384 11.55 0.75 -24.40
CA PHE A 384 11.54 -0.06 -25.61
C PHE A 384 10.12 -0.20 -26.21
N ILE A 385 9.13 -0.62 -25.42
CA ILE A 385 7.78 -0.88 -25.92
C ILE A 385 7.06 0.40 -26.35
N SER A 386 7.25 1.50 -25.61
CA SER A 386 6.61 2.78 -25.93
C SER A 386 7.28 3.53 -27.09
N SER A 387 8.55 3.22 -27.39
CA SER A 387 9.30 3.92 -28.43
C SER A 387 8.71 3.75 -29.84
N GLY A 388 8.61 4.86 -30.56
CA GLY A 388 8.25 4.86 -31.97
C GLY A 388 9.37 4.34 -32.89
N THR A 389 10.63 4.43 -32.46
CA THR A 389 11.79 3.92 -33.24
C THR A 389 11.93 2.42 -33.11
N GLU A 390 11.58 1.87 -31.94
CA GLU A 390 11.68 0.44 -31.65
C GLU A 390 10.44 -0.34 -32.09
N LEU A 391 9.34 0.36 -32.41
CA LEU A 391 8.09 -0.27 -32.86
C LEU A 391 8.29 -1.35 -33.95
N PRO A 392 9.12 -1.12 -35.00
CA PRO A 392 9.39 -2.12 -36.03
C PRO A 392 10.11 -3.37 -35.54
N ASN A 393 10.86 -3.25 -34.44
CA ASN A 393 11.63 -4.35 -33.86
C ASN A 393 10.73 -5.38 -33.16
N TRP A 394 9.54 -4.98 -32.71
CA TRP A 394 8.62 -5.90 -32.04
C TRP A 394 7.25 -6.08 -32.71
N LEU A 395 6.71 -5.10 -33.43
CA LEU A 395 5.47 -5.25 -34.21
C LEU A 395 5.74 -5.80 -35.62
N LYS A 396 6.27 -7.02 -35.70
CA LYS A 396 6.56 -7.70 -36.97
C LYS A 396 5.32 -8.37 -37.57
N LYS A 397 5.37 -8.63 -38.87
CA LYS A 397 4.28 -9.25 -39.64
C LYS A 397 3.91 -10.62 -39.05
N HIS A 398 2.62 -10.86 -38.85
CA HIS A 398 2.11 -12.16 -38.43
C HIS A 398 0.78 -12.48 -39.12
N GLY A 399 0.76 -13.56 -39.91
CA GLY A 399 -0.41 -13.94 -40.70
C GLY A 399 -0.81 -12.81 -41.65
N SER A 400 -2.06 -12.35 -41.53
CA SER A 400 -2.60 -11.24 -42.34
C SER A 400 -2.38 -9.85 -41.74
N ILE A 401 -1.72 -9.74 -40.58
CA ILE A 401 -1.44 -8.45 -39.92
C ILE A 401 -0.06 -7.97 -40.38
N PRO A 402 0.03 -6.78 -41.01
CA PRO A 402 1.28 -6.25 -41.57
C PRO A 402 2.27 -5.83 -40.46
N ALA A 403 3.57 -5.79 -40.79
CA ALA A 403 4.59 -5.26 -39.88
C ALA A 403 4.49 -3.73 -39.78
N ALA A 404 4.78 -3.17 -38.61
CA ALA A 404 5.06 -1.75 -38.49
C ALA A 404 6.46 -1.45 -39.05
N ILE A 405 6.57 -0.43 -39.90
CA ILE A 405 7.85 0.00 -40.49
C ILE A 405 8.39 1.24 -39.79
N ASN A 406 7.52 2.17 -39.41
CA ASN A 406 7.89 3.33 -38.63
C ASN A 406 6.69 3.90 -37.87
N ALA A 407 7.01 4.74 -36.89
CA ALA A 407 6.03 5.59 -36.23
C ALA A 407 6.51 7.05 -36.30
N GLU A 408 5.89 7.83 -37.19
CA GLU A 408 6.16 9.25 -37.37
C GLU A 408 5.44 10.06 -36.31
N LYS A 409 6.17 10.85 -35.51
CA LYS A 409 5.56 11.71 -34.50
C LYS A 409 4.78 12.83 -35.21
N ILE A 410 3.51 13.00 -34.83
CA ILE A 410 2.70 14.15 -35.25
C ILE A 410 2.85 15.28 -34.22
N SER A 411 2.92 14.90 -32.95
CA SER A 411 3.33 15.77 -31.85
C SER A 411 4.85 15.91 -31.79
N GLU A 412 5.35 16.89 -31.02
CA GLU A 412 6.80 17.09 -30.82
C GLU A 412 7.47 15.84 -30.20
N THR A 413 6.84 15.30 -29.15
CA THR A 413 7.23 14.05 -28.48
C THR A 413 6.03 13.09 -28.40
N TYR A 414 6.27 11.86 -27.94
CA TYR A 414 5.24 10.84 -27.73
C TYR A 414 5.31 10.30 -26.30
N ASP A 415 5.32 11.20 -25.33
CA ASP A 415 5.55 10.95 -23.90
C ASP A 415 4.62 11.79 -22.99
N TYR A 416 3.54 12.34 -23.55
CA TYR A 416 2.52 13.07 -22.80
C TYR A 416 1.11 12.76 -23.32
N ILE A 417 0.09 12.93 -22.47
CA ILE A 417 -1.30 12.66 -22.82
C ILE A 417 -1.75 13.57 -23.97
N GLY A 418 -2.42 12.98 -24.98
CA GLY A 418 -2.83 13.67 -26.20
C GLY A 418 -1.75 13.71 -27.28
N ALA A 419 -0.52 13.27 -27.00
CA ALA A 419 0.51 13.16 -28.01
C ALA A 419 0.10 12.16 -29.10
N LYS A 420 0.36 12.50 -30.37
CA LYS A 420 -0.04 11.71 -31.54
C LYS A 420 1.15 11.23 -32.34
N ARG A 421 1.05 10.02 -32.87
CA ARG A 421 1.96 9.47 -33.88
C ARG A 421 1.19 8.74 -34.97
N ARG A 422 1.74 8.71 -36.18
CA ARG A 422 1.27 7.92 -37.30
C ARG A 422 2.12 6.67 -37.44
N VAL A 423 1.50 5.52 -37.26
CA VAL A 423 2.16 4.22 -37.52
C VAL A 423 1.95 3.88 -38.99
N ARG A 424 3.03 3.56 -39.71
CA ARG A 424 2.97 3.08 -41.09
C ARG A 424 3.35 1.60 -41.15
N PHE A 425 2.60 0.86 -41.95
CA PHE A 425 2.75 -0.58 -42.09
C PHE A 425 3.37 -0.96 -43.45
N ASP A 426 3.88 -2.19 -43.56
CA ASP A 426 4.58 -2.72 -44.73
C ASP A 426 3.76 -2.86 -46.03
N ASN A 427 2.45 -2.69 -45.92
CA ASN A 427 1.50 -2.72 -47.02
C ASN A 427 0.96 -1.32 -47.37
N ASN A 428 1.67 -0.25 -46.95
CA ASN A 428 1.29 1.16 -47.10
C ASN A 428 0.03 1.57 -46.32
N GLU A 429 -0.51 0.72 -45.45
CA GLU A 429 -1.58 1.11 -44.54
C GLU A 429 -1.04 1.98 -43.39
N THR A 430 -1.90 2.81 -42.80
CA THR A 430 -1.56 3.70 -41.70
C THR A 430 -2.65 3.74 -40.64
N THR A 431 -2.25 4.08 -39.41
CA THR A 431 -3.16 4.42 -38.30
C THR A 431 -2.60 5.58 -37.49
N ILE A 432 -3.48 6.33 -36.82
CA ILE A 432 -3.09 7.35 -35.83
C ILE A 432 -3.23 6.78 -34.42
N GLU A 433 -2.16 6.84 -33.65
CA GLU A 433 -2.15 6.52 -32.21
C GLU A 433 -2.05 7.81 -31.39
N GLU A 434 -2.94 7.97 -30.41
CA GLU A 434 -3.00 9.10 -29.49
C GLU A 434 -2.87 8.60 -28.05
N LEU A 435 -1.91 9.11 -27.27
CA LEU A 435 -1.75 8.71 -25.87
C LEU A 435 -2.96 9.17 -25.04
N LEU A 436 -3.55 8.25 -24.29
CA LEU A 436 -4.63 8.52 -23.33
C LEU A 436 -4.12 8.54 -21.88
N SER A 437 -3.10 7.74 -21.58
CA SER A 437 -2.35 7.80 -20.33
C SER A 437 -0.87 7.53 -20.61
N TYR A 438 0.01 8.08 -19.80
CA TYR A 438 1.45 7.85 -19.91
C TYR A 438 2.11 7.88 -18.54
N ASN A 439 2.39 6.69 -17.98
CA ASN A 439 2.96 6.50 -16.65
C ASN A 439 4.29 5.75 -16.80
N PRO A 440 5.43 6.49 -16.91
CA PRO A 440 6.74 5.89 -17.13
C PRO A 440 7.04 4.72 -16.19
N ASN A 441 7.58 3.64 -16.75
CA ASN A 441 7.93 2.38 -16.05
C ASN A 441 6.75 1.56 -15.50
N ALA A 442 5.51 2.01 -15.67
CA ALA A 442 4.35 1.36 -15.09
C ALA A 442 3.29 0.98 -16.13
N ASN A 443 2.76 1.95 -16.88
CA ASN A 443 1.78 1.69 -17.92
C ASN A 443 1.61 2.88 -18.86
N TYR A 444 1.07 2.64 -20.05
CA TYR A 444 0.53 3.70 -20.89
C TYR A 444 -0.64 3.14 -21.69
N SER A 445 -1.53 4.02 -22.10
CA SER A 445 -2.65 3.65 -22.95
C SER A 445 -2.78 4.60 -24.12
N TYR A 446 -3.32 4.11 -25.22
CA TYR A 446 -3.43 4.87 -26.44
C TYR A 446 -4.68 4.48 -27.22
N ARG A 447 -5.23 5.44 -27.94
CA ARG A 447 -6.35 5.26 -28.85
C ARG A 447 -5.83 5.19 -30.27
N VAL A 448 -6.30 4.20 -31.03
CA VAL A 448 -6.00 4.02 -32.44
C VAL A 448 -7.20 4.43 -33.28
N THR A 449 -6.97 5.33 -34.24
CA THR A 449 -7.98 5.88 -35.15
C THR A 449 -7.46 5.92 -36.58
N GLU A 450 -8.31 6.37 -37.52
CA GLU A 450 -7.95 6.57 -38.92
C GLU A 450 -7.38 5.32 -39.61
N PHE A 451 -7.97 4.15 -39.35
CA PHE A 451 -7.62 2.91 -40.03
C PHE A 451 -7.78 3.06 -41.55
N THR A 452 -6.69 2.90 -42.30
CA THR A 452 -6.78 2.79 -43.77
C THR A 452 -7.07 1.36 -44.22
N ASN A 453 -6.92 0.39 -43.33
CA ASN A 453 -7.08 -1.04 -43.58
C ASN A 453 -8.54 -1.52 -43.53
N LYS A 454 -8.75 -2.81 -43.81
CA LYS A 454 -10.09 -3.43 -43.80
C LYS A 454 -10.80 -3.35 -42.43
N LEU A 455 -10.09 -3.16 -41.31
CA LEU A 455 -10.71 -3.03 -39.98
C LEU A 455 -11.59 -1.78 -39.88
N ARG A 456 -11.36 -0.75 -40.71
CA ARG A 456 -12.19 0.46 -40.77
C ARG A 456 -13.67 0.17 -41.03
N HIS A 457 -13.98 -0.96 -41.67
CA HIS A 457 -15.36 -1.36 -41.94
C HIS A 457 -16.07 -1.89 -40.69
N PHE A 458 -15.32 -2.38 -39.70
CA PHE A 458 -15.85 -3.02 -38.50
C PHE A 458 -15.67 -2.18 -37.21
N SER A 459 -14.66 -1.31 -37.19
CA SER A 459 -14.36 -0.43 -36.06
C SER A 459 -13.94 0.96 -36.55
N ASN A 460 -14.32 2.00 -35.80
CA ASN A 460 -13.78 3.36 -35.97
C ASN A 460 -12.65 3.66 -34.99
N VAL A 461 -12.52 2.86 -33.93
CA VAL A 461 -11.57 3.12 -32.85
C VAL A 461 -11.14 1.83 -32.16
N ALA A 462 -9.85 1.72 -31.89
CA ALA A 462 -9.31 0.71 -31.00
C ALA A 462 -8.53 1.36 -29.87
N TYR A 463 -8.21 0.58 -28.84
CA TYR A 463 -7.49 1.04 -27.66
C TYR A 463 -6.44 0.00 -27.30
N GLY A 464 -5.20 0.44 -27.14
CA GLY A 464 -4.13 -0.36 -26.56
C GLY A 464 -3.83 0.10 -25.14
N GLN A 465 -3.56 -0.84 -24.25
CA GLN A 465 -3.08 -0.58 -22.89
C GLN A 465 -1.89 -1.49 -22.64
N VAL A 466 -0.76 -0.91 -22.25
CA VAL A 466 0.44 -1.65 -21.89
C VAL A 466 0.70 -1.47 -20.42
N TRP A 467 0.91 -2.58 -19.70
CA TRP A 467 1.28 -2.63 -18.29
C TRP A 467 2.65 -3.26 -18.14
N ILE A 468 3.45 -2.69 -17.25
CA ILE A 468 4.80 -3.14 -16.95
C ILE A 468 4.93 -3.31 -15.44
N ASP A 469 5.07 -4.55 -15.02
CA ASP A 469 5.15 -4.94 -13.63
C ASP A 469 6.26 -5.97 -13.40
N THR A 470 6.49 -6.37 -12.13
CA THR A 470 7.57 -7.29 -11.77
C THR A 470 6.98 -8.59 -11.21
N ILE A 471 7.40 -9.72 -11.78
CA ILE A 471 7.01 -11.08 -11.37
C ILE A 471 8.28 -11.92 -11.26
N ASP A 472 8.52 -12.50 -10.08
CA ASP A 472 9.65 -13.42 -9.81
C ASP A 472 10.99 -12.86 -10.33
N ASP A 473 11.28 -11.61 -9.96
CA ASP A 473 12.46 -10.82 -10.35
C ASP A 473 12.62 -10.56 -11.86
N LYS A 474 11.60 -10.85 -12.67
CA LYS A 474 11.51 -10.51 -14.09
C LYS A 474 10.50 -9.39 -14.31
N THR A 475 10.68 -8.64 -15.39
CA THR A 475 9.68 -7.65 -15.81
C THR A 475 8.63 -8.35 -16.68
N ARG A 476 7.36 -8.22 -16.34
CA ARG A 476 6.24 -8.63 -17.18
C ARG A 476 5.78 -7.44 -18.01
N ILE A 477 5.60 -7.65 -19.30
CA ILE A 477 4.91 -6.72 -20.20
C ILE A 477 3.56 -7.36 -20.53
N THR A 478 2.47 -6.70 -20.17
CA THR A 478 1.11 -7.10 -20.53
C THR A 478 0.54 -6.10 -21.52
N TRP A 479 0.00 -6.57 -22.63
CA TRP A 479 -0.63 -5.74 -23.64
C TRP A 479 -2.09 -6.16 -23.81
N ASP A 480 -3.00 -5.24 -23.49
CA ASP A 480 -4.43 -5.38 -23.74
C ASP A 480 -4.80 -4.56 -24.98
N TYR A 481 -5.59 -5.15 -25.87
CA TYR A 481 -6.06 -4.47 -27.07
C TYR A 481 -7.57 -4.65 -27.24
N THR A 482 -8.27 -3.54 -27.47
CA THR A 482 -9.73 -3.48 -27.46
C THR A 482 -10.25 -2.77 -28.71
N PHE A 483 -11.22 -3.37 -29.41
CA PHE A 483 -11.93 -2.74 -30.52
C PHE A 483 -13.35 -2.36 -30.12
N LYS A 484 -13.79 -1.15 -30.49
CA LYS A 484 -15.20 -0.76 -30.41
C LYS A 484 -15.92 -1.09 -31.71
N TYR A 485 -16.84 -2.06 -31.66
CA TYR A 485 -17.54 -2.51 -32.86
C TYR A 485 -18.68 -1.56 -33.24
N LYS A 486 -18.94 -1.41 -34.55
CA LYS A 486 -20.00 -0.53 -35.08
C LYS A 486 -21.41 -1.10 -34.89
N ASN A 487 -21.57 -2.40 -35.09
CA ASN A 487 -22.85 -3.12 -35.06
C ASN A 487 -22.64 -4.61 -34.72
N LEU A 488 -23.73 -5.39 -34.61
CA LEU A 488 -23.67 -6.79 -34.18
C LEU A 488 -22.87 -7.68 -35.15
N PHE A 489 -22.98 -7.44 -36.46
CA PHE A 489 -22.17 -8.14 -37.46
C PHE A 489 -20.68 -7.85 -37.28
N SER A 490 -20.33 -6.58 -37.04
CA SER A 490 -18.96 -6.16 -36.74
C SER A 490 -18.43 -6.82 -35.47
N LYS A 491 -19.27 -7.01 -34.45
CA LYS A 491 -18.91 -7.76 -33.23
C LYS A 491 -18.48 -9.19 -33.57
N ILE A 492 -19.25 -9.89 -34.40
CA ILE A 492 -18.95 -11.29 -34.79
C ILE A 492 -17.64 -11.35 -35.56
N MET A 493 -17.48 -10.50 -36.59
CA MET A 493 -16.27 -10.46 -37.41
C MET A 493 -15.03 -10.09 -36.59
N LEU A 494 -15.11 -9.04 -35.78
CA LEU A 494 -14.00 -8.63 -34.92
C LEU A 494 -13.68 -9.70 -33.89
N SER A 495 -14.67 -10.35 -33.26
CA SER A 495 -14.40 -11.41 -32.28
C SER A 495 -13.66 -12.58 -32.91
N PHE A 496 -13.98 -12.96 -34.14
CA PHE A 496 -13.26 -14.00 -34.88
C PHE A 496 -11.81 -13.58 -35.17
N VAL A 497 -11.62 -12.40 -35.77
CA VAL A 497 -10.28 -11.87 -36.07
C VAL A 497 -9.44 -11.73 -34.79
N LEU A 498 -10.03 -11.22 -33.71
CA LEU A 498 -9.35 -11.02 -32.44
C LEU A 498 -8.84 -12.33 -31.86
N THR A 499 -9.68 -13.36 -31.88
CA THR A 499 -9.41 -14.65 -31.25
C THR A 499 -8.38 -15.45 -32.04
N PHE A 500 -8.52 -15.52 -33.37
CA PHE A 500 -7.75 -16.45 -34.19
C PHE A 500 -6.52 -15.82 -34.85
N VAL A 501 -6.52 -14.50 -35.08
CA VAL A 501 -5.44 -13.79 -35.77
C VAL A 501 -4.73 -12.84 -34.82
N PHE A 502 -5.46 -11.89 -34.24
CA PHE A 502 -4.89 -10.79 -33.46
C PHE A 502 -4.21 -11.26 -32.17
N LYS A 503 -4.80 -12.24 -31.45
CA LYS A 503 -4.18 -12.84 -30.27
C LYS A 503 -2.77 -13.39 -30.54
N LYS A 504 -2.60 -14.09 -31.66
CA LYS A 504 -1.31 -14.68 -32.04
C LYS A 504 -0.32 -13.58 -32.42
N PHE A 505 -0.76 -12.59 -33.19
CA PHE A 505 0.06 -11.41 -33.50
C PHE A 505 0.53 -10.67 -32.23
N MET A 506 -0.36 -10.43 -31.27
CA MET A 506 0.02 -9.79 -30.00
C MET A 506 1.06 -10.61 -29.24
N GLN A 507 0.86 -11.93 -29.17
CA GLN A 507 1.81 -12.82 -28.47
C GLN A 507 3.17 -12.87 -29.17
N GLU A 508 3.20 -13.02 -30.50
CA GLU A 508 4.46 -13.01 -31.26
C GLU A 508 5.15 -11.65 -31.19
N SER A 509 4.40 -10.55 -31.19
CA SER A 509 4.98 -9.22 -31.04
C SER A 509 5.69 -9.05 -29.71
N LEU A 510 5.06 -9.52 -28.61
CA LEU A 510 5.70 -9.52 -27.30
C LEU A 510 6.87 -10.49 -27.21
N ASN A 511 6.84 -11.62 -27.93
CA ASN A 511 7.99 -12.53 -28.03
C ASN A 511 9.17 -11.86 -28.76
N HIS A 512 8.92 -11.11 -29.83
CA HIS A 512 9.96 -10.31 -30.50
C HIS A 512 10.51 -9.22 -29.59
N ALA A 513 9.65 -8.51 -28.85
CA ALA A 513 10.11 -7.53 -27.87
C ALA A 513 11.03 -8.17 -26.83
N LYS A 514 10.65 -9.35 -26.32
CA LYS A 514 11.50 -10.13 -25.42
C LYS A 514 12.84 -10.47 -26.05
N ALA A 515 12.84 -11.04 -27.26
CA ALA A 515 14.06 -11.43 -27.94
C ALA A 515 14.99 -10.22 -28.13
N TYR A 516 14.45 -9.08 -28.58
CA TYR A 516 15.21 -7.86 -28.75
C TYR A 516 15.77 -7.32 -27.43
N ILE A 517 14.93 -7.22 -26.39
CA ILE A 517 15.35 -6.70 -25.08
C ILE A 517 16.41 -7.60 -24.43
N GLU A 518 16.30 -8.92 -24.56
CA GLU A 518 17.20 -9.88 -23.91
C GLU A 518 18.48 -10.14 -24.72
N ASN A 519 18.42 -10.07 -26.05
CA ASN A 519 19.49 -10.52 -26.94
C ASN A 519 20.02 -9.45 -27.93
N GLY A 520 19.28 -8.37 -28.17
CA GLY A 520 19.66 -7.29 -29.09
C GLY A 520 19.50 -7.60 -30.60
N ASP A 521 18.61 -8.53 -30.96
CA ASP A 521 18.47 -9.11 -32.31
C ASP A 521 17.99 -8.16 -33.43
#